data_AF-D6SSK1-F1
#
_entry.id   AF-D6SSK1-F1
#
_cell.length_a   1.000
_cell.length_b   1.000
_cell.length_c   1.000
_cell.angle_alpha   90.00
_cell.angle_beta   90.00
_cell.angle_gamma   90.00
#
_symmetry.space_group_name_H-M   'P 1'
#
loop_
_entity.id
_entity.type
_entity.pdbx_description
1 polymer ?
#
loop_
_entity_poly.entity_id
_entity_poly.type
_entity_poly.pdbx_seq_one_letter_code
_entity_poly.pdbx_strand_id
1 'polypeptide(L)'
;MNSGIDLSPYFSRYEQLMQGVDSIFHKMKGDFPGEVRCDDGCTDCCYALFDLSLVEALYLNHRFQELDTSLRNMVLVEADKADRRTHKIKKQLFKEHEGGASEEEILKKAGKERVQCPLLMEGKCILYESRPLTCRLYGLPMKIGENTVSCSMSRFEPGVQYPTVDMHKLHEQLLHLSQELAKGIGTKYVELHTVLVPVSMALLTEYDREYLGVEAAQNSCETTSKDQKGPTREWVLGSGE
;
A
#
# COMPACT_ATOMS: atom_id res chain seq x y z
N MET A 1 -11.44 -0.96 -10.03
CA MET A 1 -12.12 -0.33 -8.87
C MET A 1 -13.33 0.45 -9.37
N ASN A 2 -14.49 0.30 -8.75
CA ASN A 2 -15.70 1.06 -9.12
C ASN A 2 -16.19 1.93 -7.95
N SER A 3 -15.27 2.66 -7.30
CA SER A 3 -15.57 3.54 -6.15
C SER A 3 -16.15 4.90 -6.56
N GLY A 4 -16.12 5.23 -7.86
CA GLY A 4 -16.54 6.54 -8.36
C GLY A 4 -15.68 7.70 -7.82
N ILE A 5 -14.46 7.38 -7.37
CA ILE A 5 -13.47 8.33 -6.88
C ILE A 5 -12.33 8.38 -7.90
N ASP A 6 -11.96 9.58 -8.35
CA ASP A 6 -10.81 9.75 -9.22
C ASP A 6 -9.50 9.71 -8.41
N LEU A 7 -8.73 8.64 -8.59
CA LEU A 7 -7.42 8.45 -7.97
C LEU A 7 -6.25 8.71 -8.94
N SER A 8 -6.55 9.01 -10.21
CA SER A 8 -5.57 9.15 -11.30
C SER A 8 -4.46 10.17 -10.99
N PRO A 9 -4.75 11.34 -10.35
CA PRO A 9 -3.70 12.29 -9.99
C PRO A 9 -2.67 11.74 -9.00
N TYR A 10 -3.12 10.91 -8.05
CA TYR A 10 -2.23 10.30 -7.05
C TYR A 10 -1.45 9.13 -7.65
N PHE A 11 -2.08 8.33 -8.51
CA PHE A 11 -1.42 7.25 -9.23
C PHE A 11 -0.33 7.77 -10.16
N SER A 12 -0.58 8.87 -10.89
CA SER A 12 0.44 9.50 -11.74
C SER A 12 1.67 9.93 -10.95
N ARG A 13 1.49 10.45 -9.73
CA ARG A 13 2.59 10.84 -8.84
C ARG A 13 3.30 9.64 -8.24
N TYR A 14 2.56 8.58 -7.91
CA TYR A 14 3.14 7.33 -7.44
C TYR A 14 3.98 6.65 -8.54
N GLU A 15 3.51 6.65 -9.79
CA GLU A 15 4.25 6.17 -10.96
C GLU A 15 5.55 6.96 -11.18
N GLN A 16 5.54 8.28 -10.96
CA GLN A 16 6.77 9.09 -10.99
C GLN A 16 7.78 8.64 -9.92
N LEU A 17 7.32 8.32 -8.70
CA LEU A 17 8.18 7.75 -7.66
C LEU A 17 8.73 6.38 -8.08
N MET A 18 7.90 5.52 -8.67
CA MET A 18 8.33 4.22 -9.20
C MET A 18 9.42 4.38 -10.26
N GLN A 19 9.26 5.31 -11.21
CA GLN A 19 10.25 5.59 -12.25
C GLN A 19 11.58 6.09 -11.68
N GLY A 20 11.52 6.94 -10.64
CA GLY A 20 12.71 7.40 -9.92
C GLY A 20 13.45 6.24 -9.25
N VAL A 21 12.71 5.35 -8.59
CA VAL A 21 13.25 4.14 -7.96
C VAL A 21 13.85 3.18 -9.00
N ASP A 22 13.17 2.96 -10.12
CA ASP A 22 13.69 2.13 -11.20
C ASP A 22 14.98 2.71 -11.77
N SER A 23 15.06 4.03 -11.93
CA SER A 23 16.29 4.71 -12.41
C SER A 23 17.47 4.48 -11.46
N ILE A 24 17.23 4.52 -10.14
CA ILE A 24 18.24 4.20 -9.13
C ILE A 24 18.69 2.75 -9.25
N PHE A 25 17.75 1.81 -9.40
CA PHE A 25 18.05 0.39 -9.56
C PHE A 25 18.90 0.12 -10.82
N HIS A 26 18.50 0.66 -11.97
CA HIS A 26 19.24 0.48 -13.22
C HIS A 26 20.64 1.08 -13.15
N LYS A 27 20.79 2.25 -12.53
CA LYS A 27 22.10 2.86 -12.29
C LYS A 27 22.98 1.95 -11.42
N MET A 28 22.46 1.48 -10.30
CA MET A 28 23.19 0.56 -9.41
C MET A 28 23.58 -0.75 -10.11
N LYS A 29 22.68 -1.31 -10.92
CA LYS A 29 22.96 -2.52 -11.71
C LYS A 29 24.03 -2.28 -12.78
N GLY A 30 24.08 -1.08 -13.37
CA GLY A 30 25.11 -0.68 -14.31
C GLY A 30 26.47 -0.46 -13.66
N ASP A 31 26.49 0.20 -12.50
CA ASP A 31 27.72 0.49 -11.73
C ASP A 31 28.28 -0.77 -11.05
N PHE A 32 27.42 -1.70 -10.61
CA PHE A 32 27.76 -2.90 -9.84
C PHE A 32 27.08 -4.18 -10.39
N PRO A 33 27.43 -4.61 -11.64
CA PRO A 33 26.76 -5.75 -12.29
C PRO A 33 27.10 -7.11 -11.67
N GLY A 34 28.20 -7.23 -10.91
CA GLY A 34 28.59 -8.48 -10.24
C GLY A 34 27.79 -8.73 -8.95
N GLU A 35 27.35 -7.63 -8.33
CA GLU A 35 26.70 -7.54 -7.03
C GLU A 35 25.18 -7.60 -7.17
N VAL A 36 24.63 -6.86 -8.14
CA VAL A 36 23.19 -6.82 -8.42
C VAL A 36 22.81 -7.94 -9.39
N ARG A 37 22.41 -9.08 -8.82
CA ARG A 37 22.04 -10.29 -9.59
C ARG A 37 20.56 -10.38 -9.97
N CYS A 38 19.75 -9.42 -9.54
CA CYS A 38 18.32 -9.42 -9.82
C CYS A 38 18.05 -9.22 -11.32
N ASP A 39 17.26 -10.12 -11.89
CA ASP A 39 16.76 -10.11 -13.26
C ASP A 39 15.27 -10.46 -13.30
N ASP A 40 14.67 -10.35 -14.49
CA ASP A 40 13.28 -10.73 -14.74
C ASP A 40 13.14 -12.26 -14.66
N GLY A 41 12.95 -12.76 -13.44
CA GLY A 41 12.94 -14.19 -13.12
C GLY A 41 13.36 -14.50 -11.69
N CYS A 42 14.02 -13.56 -11.00
CA CYS A 42 14.26 -13.67 -9.58
C CYS A 42 12.94 -13.55 -8.78
N THR A 43 12.69 -14.53 -7.91
CA THR A 43 11.47 -14.61 -7.09
C THR A 43 11.71 -14.39 -5.60
N ASP A 44 12.94 -14.05 -5.19
CA ASP A 44 13.28 -13.93 -3.77
C ASP A 44 12.45 -12.85 -3.06
N CYS A 45 12.21 -11.71 -3.75
CA CYS A 45 11.32 -10.66 -3.26
C CYS A 45 9.87 -11.13 -3.06
N CYS A 46 9.43 -12.15 -3.81
CA CYS A 46 8.08 -12.69 -3.73
C CYS A 46 7.85 -13.55 -2.49
N TYR A 47 8.85 -13.73 -1.62
CA TYR A 47 8.69 -14.43 -0.35
C TYR A 47 8.94 -13.52 0.86
N ALA A 48 9.31 -12.25 0.63
CA ALA A 48 9.54 -11.29 1.69
C ALA A 48 8.21 -10.79 2.27
N LEU A 49 8.15 -10.65 3.60
CA LEU A 49 7.03 -10.05 4.30
C LEU A 49 7.26 -8.54 4.46
N PHE A 50 6.32 -7.75 3.97
CA PHE A 50 6.27 -6.30 4.16
C PHE A 50 4.83 -5.83 3.98
N ASP A 51 4.53 -4.64 4.50
CA ASP A 51 3.25 -3.99 4.33
C ASP A 51 3.37 -2.80 3.36
N LEU A 52 2.27 -2.49 2.68
CA LEU A 52 2.13 -1.41 1.71
C LEU A 52 1.58 -0.16 2.38
N SER A 53 2.02 1.00 1.94
CA SER A 53 1.30 2.25 2.25
C SER A 53 -0.09 2.29 1.60
N LEU A 54 -0.97 3.20 2.05
CA LEU A 54 -2.31 3.36 1.48
C LEU A 54 -2.28 3.57 -0.04
N VAL A 55 -1.43 4.48 -0.53
CA VAL A 55 -1.33 4.75 -1.98
C VAL A 55 -0.87 3.53 -2.77
N GLU A 56 0.07 2.76 -2.23
CA GLU A 56 0.55 1.52 -2.86
C GLU A 56 -0.54 0.44 -2.89
N ALA A 57 -1.27 0.27 -1.78
CA ALA A 57 -2.36 -0.71 -1.69
C ALA A 57 -3.48 -0.39 -2.69
N LEU A 58 -3.87 0.89 -2.78
CA LEU A 58 -4.88 1.36 -3.74
C LEU A 58 -4.41 1.19 -5.18
N TYR A 59 -3.16 1.58 -5.49
CA TYR A 59 -2.61 1.42 -6.82
C TYR A 59 -2.50 -0.04 -7.23
N LEU A 60 -2.00 -0.91 -6.35
CA LEU A 60 -1.88 -2.33 -6.62
C LEU A 60 -3.25 -2.98 -6.84
N ASN A 61 -4.24 -2.66 -6.00
CA ASN A 61 -5.60 -3.14 -6.19
C ASN A 61 -6.20 -2.60 -7.49
N HIS A 62 -5.97 -1.33 -7.86
CA HIS A 62 -6.44 -0.77 -9.12
C HIS A 62 -5.94 -1.58 -10.31
N ARG A 63 -4.62 -1.83 -10.38
CA ARG A 63 -3.98 -2.62 -11.43
C ARG A 63 -4.41 -4.10 -11.40
N PHE A 64 -4.63 -4.66 -10.21
CA PHE A 64 -5.18 -6.00 -10.04
C PHE A 64 -6.59 -6.14 -10.63
N GLN A 65 -7.44 -5.12 -10.47
CA GLN A 65 -8.81 -5.13 -10.99
C GLN A 65 -8.88 -5.06 -12.53
N GLU A 66 -7.80 -4.69 -13.21
CA GLU A 66 -7.69 -4.72 -14.67
C GLU A 66 -7.41 -6.11 -15.24
N LEU A 67 -6.99 -7.07 -14.39
CA LEU A 67 -6.75 -8.45 -14.79
C LEU A 67 -8.06 -9.15 -15.17
N ASP A 68 -7.94 -10.18 -16.01
CA ASP A 68 -9.07 -11.03 -16.37
C ASP A 68 -9.64 -11.74 -15.13
N THR A 69 -10.95 -12.00 -15.17
CA THR A 69 -11.65 -12.59 -14.02
C THR A 69 -11.10 -13.97 -13.63
N SER A 70 -10.60 -14.77 -14.58
CA SER A 70 -10.04 -16.08 -14.25
C SER A 70 -8.75 -15.94 -13.45
N LEU A 71 -7.83 -15.10 -13.91
CA LEU A 71 -6.58 -14.81 -13.21
C LEU A 71 -6.83 -14.16 -11.85
N ARG A 72 -7.75 -13.19 -11.77
CA ARG A 72 -8.13 -12.58 -10.48
C ARG A 72 -8.60 -13.63 -9.47
N ASN A 73 -9.45 -14.55 -9.88
CA ASN A 73 -9.94 -15.62 -8.98
C ASN A 73 -8.80 -16.52 -8.49
N MET A 74 -7.85 -16.88 -9.36
CA MET A 74 -6.67 -17.66 -8.96
C MET A 74 -5.82 -16.91 -7.93
N VAL A 75 -5.60 -15.62 -8.15
CA VAL A 75 -4.83 -14.76 -7.25
C VAL A 75 -5.53 -14.58 -5.90
N LEU A 76 -6.85 -14.42 -5.88
CA LEU A 76 -7.61 -14.30 -4.62
C LEU A 76 -7.51 -15.57 -3.76
N VAL A 77 -7.46 -16.75 -4.38
CA VAL A 77 -7.21 -18.02 -3.66
C VAL A 77 -5.83 -18.01 -3.02
N GLU A 78 -4.79 -17.55 -3.73
CA GLU A 78 -3.44 -17.44 -3.16
C GLU A 78 -3.34 -16.31 -2.12
N ALA A 79 -4.07 -15.21 -2.29
CA ALA A 79 -4.14 -14.10 -1.33
C ALA A 79 -4.72 -14.57 0.00
N ASP A 80 -5.81 -15.34 -0.03
CA ASP A 80 -6.46 -15.91 1.15
C ASP A 80 -5.54 -16.92 1.88
N LYS A 81 -4.75 -17.70 1.14
CA LYS A 81 -3.71 -18.57 1.73
C LYS A 81 -2.59 -17.77 2.38
N ALA A 82 -2.06 -16.77 1.68
CA ALA A 82 -0.99 -15.91 2.17
C ALA A 82 -1.42 -15.16 3.44
N ASP A 83 -2.64 -14.61 3.43
CA ASP A 83 -3.19 -13.86 4.56
C ASP A 83 -3.30 -14.73 5.81
N ARG A 84 -3.89 -15.93 5.69
CA ARG A 84 -3.98 -16.88 6.80
C ARG A 84 -2.60 -17.25 7.36
N ARG A 85 -1.57 -17.34 6.52
CA ARG A 85 -0.19 -17.62 6.94
C ARG A 85 0.38 -16.44 7.72
N THR A 86 0.25 -15.23 7.17
CA THR A 86 0.68 -13.98 7.81
C THR A 86 -0.01 -13.77 9.15
N HIS A 87 -1.32 -14.05 9.23
CA HIS A 87 -2.07 -13.95 10.48
C HIS A 87 -1.55 -14.91 11.56
N LYS A 88 -1.23 -16.17 11.19
CA LYS A 88 -0.63 -17.14 12.12
C LYS A 88 0.73 -16.66 12.64
N ILE A 89 1.57 -16.14 11.75
CA ILE A 89 2.89 -15.59 12.10
C ILE A 89 2.73 -14.40 13.06
N LYS A 90 1.89 -13.41 12.70
CA LYS A 90 1.62 -12.23 13.55
C LYS A 90 1.12 -12.64 14.93
N LYS A 91 0.19 -13.60 15.00
CA LYS A 91 -0.33 -14.13 16.27
C LYS A 91 0.74 -14.84 17.11
N GLN A 92 1.64 -15.59 16.47
CA GLN A 92 2.74 -16.24 17.18
C GLN A 92 3.72 -15.21 17.75
N LEU A 93 4.16 -14.26 16.91
CA LEU A 93 5.09 -13.20 17.32
C LEU A 93 4.50 -12.34 18.46
N PHE A 94 3.21 -12.02 18.40
CA PHE A 94 2.53 -11.30 19.46
C PHE A 94 2.57 -12.06 20.81
N LYS A 95 2.28 -13.37 20.80
CA LYS A 95 2.36 -14.20 22.01
C LYS A 95 3.78 -14.29 22.57
N GLU A 96 4.79 -14.35 21.71
CA GLU A 96 6.19 -14.37 22.14
C GLU A 96 6.59 -13.03 22.77
N HIS A 97 6.11 -11.91 22.21
CA HIS A 97 6.31 -10.58 22.80
C HIS A 97 5.63 -10.46 24.18
N GLU A 98 4.37 -10.89 24.30
CA GLU A 98 3.66 -10.95 25.59
C GLU A 98 4.37 -11.88 26.60
N GLY A 99 5.05 -12.91 26.10
CA GLY A 99 5.88 -13.83 26.88
C GLY A 99 7.24 -13.26 27.32
N GLY A 100 7.54 -12.01 26.99
CA GLY A 100 8.75 -11.29 27.43
C GLY A 100 9.88 -11.19 26.40
N ALA A 101 9.65 -11.60 25.14
CA ALA A 101 10.63 -11.37 24.08
C ALA A 101 10.73 -9.87 23.74
N SER A 102 11.96 -9.39 23.53
CA SER A 102 12.20 -7.99 23.19
C SER A 102 11.70 -7.64 21.80
N GLU A 103 11.38 -6.36 21.56
CA GLU A 103 10.94 -5.87 20.24
C GLU A 103 11.97 -6.17 19.15
N GLU A 104 13.27 -6.05 19.45
CA GLU A 104 14.35 -6.34 18.51
C GLU A 104 14.34 -7.82 18.08
N GLU A 105 14.15 -8.74 19.02
CA GLU A 105 14.06 -10.17 18.72
C GLU A 105 12.84 -10.50 17.87
N ILE A 106 11.70 -9.89 18.17
CA ILE A 106 10.46 -10.05 17.40
C ILE A 106 10.64 -9.54 15.97
N LEU A 107 11.23 -8.36 15.80
CA LEU A 107 11.49 -7.77 14.49
C LEU A 107 12.47 -8.64 13.68
N LYS A 108 13.51 -9.16 14.32
CA LYS A 108 14.48 -10.07 13.70
C LYS A 108 13.86 -11.40 13.28
N LYS A 109 12.91 -11.94 14.06
CA LYS A 109 12.16 -13.15 13.68
C LYS A 109 11.22 -12.85 12.53
N ALA A 110 10.44 -11.77 12.61
CA ALA A 110 9.54 -11.34 11.55
C ALA A 110 10.28 -11.17 10.20
N GLY A 111 11.47 -10.59 10.20
CA GLY A 111 12.29 -10.41 9.00
C GLY A 111 12.84 -11.71 8.38
N LYS A 112 12.80 -12.83 9.10
CA LYS A 112 13.20 -14.16 8.60
C LYS A 112 12.03 -14.98 8.07
N GLU A 113 10.81 -14.61 8.44
CA GLU A 113 9.61 -15.30 8.00
C GLU A 113 9.40 -15.12 6.50
N ARG A 114 8.95 -16.19 5.84
CA ARG A 114 8.77 -16.22 4.39
C ARG A 114 7.38 -16.69 4.03
N VAL A 115 6.63 -15.83 3.35
CA VAL A 115 5.28 -16.14 2.85
C VAL A 115 5.25 -15.82 1.37
N GLN A 116 4.82 -16.79 0.56
CA GLN A 116 4.67 -16.59 -0.87
C GLN A 116 3.65 -15.48 -1.15
N CYS A 117 4.08 -14.50 -1.95
CA CYS A 117 3.26 -13.41 -2.45
C CYS A 117 2.17 -13.98 -3.36
N PRO A 118 0.91 -13.53 -3.22
CA PRO A 118 -0.19 -14.02 -4.04
C PRO A 118 -0.09 -13.67 -5.53
N LEU A 119 0.78 -12.74 -5.89
CA LEU A 119 1.03 -12.35 -7.28
C LEU A 119 2.07 -13.23 -7.97
N LEU A 120 2.70 -14.18 -7.25
CA LEU A 120 3.67 -15.13 -7.83
C LEU A 120 2.93 -16.31 -8.45
N MET A 121 2.84 -16.32 -9.78
CA MET A 121 2.25 -17.40 -10.58
C MET A 121 3.28 -17.96 -11.54
N GLU A 122 3.44 -19.28 -11.57
CA GLU A 122 4.37 -19.98 -12.48
C GLU A 122 5.81 -19.40 -12.46
N GLY A 123 6.28 -18.96 -11.29
CA GLY A 123 7.62 -18.39 -11.12
C GLY A 123 7.77 -16.94 -11.58
N LYS A 124 6.67 -16.24 -11.91
CA LYS A 124 6.68 -14.83 -12.31
C LYS A 124 5.67 -14.01 -11.53
N CYS A 125 6.00 -12.75 -11.27
CA CYS A 125 5.03 -11.81 -10.73
C CYS A 125 4.08 -11.37 -11.85
N ILE A 126 2.79 -11.62 -11.71
CA ILE A 126 1.78 -11.26 -12.73
C ILE A 126 1.57 -9.74 -12.85
N LEU A 127 1.91 -8.98 -11.81
CA LEU A 127 1.86 -7.51 -11.77
C LEU A 127 3.27 -6.93 -11.64
N TYR A 128 4.24 -7.47 -12.38
CA TYR A 128 5.64 -7.04 -12.29
C TYR A 128 5.80 -5.52 -12.54
N GLU A 129 5.15 -4.99 -13.57
CA GLU A 129 5.19 -3.55 -13.89
C GLU A 129 4.46 -2.67 -12.87
N SER A 130 3.62 -3.25 -12.01
CA SER A 130 2.90 -2.55 -10.96
C SER A 130 3.39 -2.90 -9.56
N ARG A 131 4.59 -3.49 -9.47
CA ARG A 131 5.19 -3.92 -8.19
C ARG A 131 5.43 -2.72 -7.24
N PRO A 132 5.19 -2.89 -5.92
CA PRO A 132 5.46 -1.88 -4.90
C PRO A 132 6.92 -1.41 -4.84
N LEU A 133 7.20 -0.27 -4.19
CA LEU A 133 8.57 0.26 -4.13
C LEU A 133 9.54 -0.71 -3.45
N THR A 134 9.10 -1.39 -2.39
CA THR A 134 9.88 -2.41 -1.69
C THR A 134 10.31 -3.55 -2.63
N CYS A 135 9.46 -3.97 -3.56
CA CYS A 135 9.82 -4.98 -4.57
C CYS A 135 10.80 -4.45 -5.62
N ARG A 136 10.70 -3.16 -5.99
CA ARG A 136 11.60 -2.53 -6.99
C ARG A 136 13.01 -2.34 -6.47
N LEU A 137 13.13 -2.04 -5.18
CA LEU A 137 14.40 -1.84 -4.49
C LEU A 137 15.04 -3.14 -4.02
N TYR A 138 14.29 -4.24 -4.07
CA TYR A 138 14.78 -5.53 -3.65
C TYR A 138 16.04 -5.90 -4.45
N GLY A 139 17.08 -6.33 -3.74
CA GLY A 139 18.38 -6.60 -4.34
C GLY A 139 19.39 -5.45 -4.24
N LEU A 140 18.96 -4.24 -3.89
CA LEU A 140 19.87 -3.13 -3.61
C LEU A 140 20.23 -3.06 -2.11
N PRO A 141 21.36 -2.43 -1.75
CA PRO A 141 21.65 -2.08 -0.37
C PRO A 141 20.67 -1.00 0.09
N MET A 142 19.89 -1.30 1.12
CA MET A 142 18.92 -0.40 1.72
C MET A 142 19.35 -0.01 3.12
N LYS A 143 19.32 1.29 3.42
CA LYS A 143 19.54 1.80 4.77
C LYS A 143 18.22 1.81 5.53
N ILE A 144 18.19 1.08 6.65
CA ILE A 144 17.05 0.99 7.58
C ILE A 144 17.58 1.38 8.96
N GLY A 145 17.29 2.61 9.39
CA GLY A 145 17.89 3.19 10.59
C GLY A 145 19.40 3.32 10.45
N GLU A 146 20.15 2.73 11.38
CA GLU A 146 21.62 2.68 11.32
C GLU A 146 22.16 1.47 10.54
N ASN A 147 21.29 0.51 10.20
CA ASN A 147 21.67 -0.73 9.54
C ASN A 147 21.57 -0.62 8.02
N THR A 148 22.46 -1.34 7.33
CA THR A 148 22.34 -1.57 5.89
C THR A 148 21.96 -3.03 5.67
N VAL A 149 20.87 -3.25 4.94
CA VAL A 149 20.36 -4.58 4.60
C VAL A 149 20.42 -4.74 3.09
N SER A 150 20.87 -5.92 2.64
CA SER A 150 20.86 -6.29 1.23
C SER A 150 20.28 -7.69 1.08
N CYS A 151 19.80 -8.01 -0.12
CA CYS A 151 19.27 -9.35 -0.44
C CYS A 151 20.37 -10.40 -0.27
N SER A 152 20.03 -11.57 0.28
CA SER A 152 20.97 -12.69 0.45
C SER A 152 21.55 -13.23 -0.88
N MET A 153 20.86 -12.98 -1.99
CA MET A 153 21.30 -13.36 -3.34
C MET A 153 22.20 -12.30 -3.99
N SER A 154 22.26 -11.09 -3.43
CA SER A 154 23.20 -10.05 -3.87
C SER A 154 24.61 -10.36 -3.36
N ARG A 155 25.64 -9.90 -4.08
CA ARG A 155 27.04 -10.12 -3.69
C ARG A 155 27.69 -8.88 -3.07
N PHE A 156 26.91 -8.00 -2.45
CA PHE A 156 27.48 -6.86 -1.74
C PHE A 156 28.32 -7.33 -0.56
N GLU A 157 29.60 -6.95 -0.56
CA GLU A 157 30.56 -7.35 0.46
C GLU A 157 30.46 -6.47 1.72
N PRO A 158 30.38 -7.06 2.93
CA PRO A 158 30.41 -6.30 4.17
C PRO A 158 31.70 -5.48 4.30
N GLY A 159 31.56 -4.20 4.69
CA GLY A 159 32.70 -3.29 4.89
C GLY A 159 33.14 -2.51 3.65
N VAL A 160 32.61 -2.82 2.46
CA VAL A 160 32.79 -2.02 1.26
C VAL A 160 31.70 -0.94 1.18
N GLN A 161 32.07 0.26 0.75
CA GLN A 161 31.12 1.37 0.60
C GLN A 161 30.38 1.26 -0.74
N TYR A 162 29.08 1.00 -0.67
CA TYR A 162 28.16 1.04 -1.80
C TYR A 162 27.12 2.16 -1.60
N PRO A 163 26.58 2.75 -2.67
CA PRO A 163 25.42 3.62 -2.54
C PRO A 163 24.25 2.85 -1.94
N THR A 164 23.61 3.45 -0.93
CA THR A 164 22.45 2.86 -0.25
C THR A 164 21.18 3.67 -0.54
N VAL A 165 20.06 2.99 -0.69
CA VAL A 165 18.76 3.65 -0.75
C VAL A 165 18.24 3.90 0.66
N ASP A 166 17.88 5.15 0.95
CA ASP A 166 17.32 5.55 2.24
C ASP A 166 15.82 5.22 2.28
N MET A 167 15.48 4.14 2.99
CA MET A 167 14.09 3.71 3.08
C MET A 167 13.23 4.70 3.86
N HIS A 168 13.79 5.43 4.83
CA HIS A 168 13.01 6.38 5.64
C HIS A 168 12.43 7.49 4.76
N LYS A 169 13.25 8.06 3.88
CA LYS A 169 12.82 9.11 2.95
C LYS A 169 11.73 8.63 1.99
N LEU A 170 11.81 7.39 1.51
CA LEU A 170 10.78 6.83 0.65
C LEU A 170 9.46 6.60 1.40
N HIS A 171 9.53 6.11 2.64
CA HIS A 171 8.33 5.95 3.48
C HIS A 171 7.69 7.31 3.78
N GLU A 172 8.48 8.37 4.05
CA GLU A 172 7.97 9.74 4.22
C GLU A 172 7.26 10.26 2.96
N GLN A 173 7.83 10.02 1.77
CA GLN A 173 7.21 10.39 0.50
C GLN A 173 5.89 9.65 0.25
N LEU A 174 5.86 8.35 0.52
CA LEU A 174 4.64 7.53 0.42
C LEU A 174 3.56 7.96 1.42
N LEU A 175 3.96 8.28 2.65
CA LEU A 175 3.06 8.77 3.70
C LEU A 175 2.47 10.12 3.31
N HIS A 176 3.28 11.06 2.82
CA HIS A 176 2.82 12.35 2.35
C HIS A 176 1.83 12.22 1.17
N LEU A 177 2.16 11.37 0.19
CA LEU A 177 1.25 11.11 -0.93
C LEU A 177 -0.06 10.47 -0.47
N SER A 178 0.00 9.56 0.51
CA SER A 178 -1.16 8.94 1.14
C SER A 178 -2.01 9.95 1.91
N GLN A 179 -1.39 10.93 2.57
CA GLN A 179 -2.08 12.03 3.25
C GLN A 179 -2.83 12.93 2.28
N GLU A 180 -2.19 13.31 1.17
CA GLU A 180 -2.83 14.11 0.14
C GLU A 180 -3.98 13.35 -0.53
N LEU A 181 -3.81 12.05 -0.79
CA LEU A 181 -4.86 11.18 -1.29
C LEU A 181 -6.05 11.17 -0.33
N ALA A 182 -5.83 10.85 0.95
CA ALA A 182 -6.90 10.79 1.95
C ALA A 182 -7.67 12.12 2.05
N LYS A 183 -6.96 13.25 2.07
CA LYS A 183 -7.58 14.59 2.08
C LYS A 183 -8.38 14.86 0.81
N GLY A 184 -7.83 14.55 -0.35
CA GLY A 184 -8.45 14.87 -1.63
C GLY A 184 -9.67 14.02 -1.97
N ILE A 185 -9.79 12.81 -1.43
CA ILE A 185 -11.01 12.00 -1.56
C ILE A 185 -12.10 12.41 -0.56
N GLY A 186 -11.81 13.30 0.39
CA GLY A 186 -12.77 13.77 1.39
C GLY A 186 -13.17 12.69 2.40
N THR A 187 -12.23 11.86 2.84
CA THR A 187 -12.51 10.83 3.85
C THR A 187 -12.84 11.44 5.21
N LYS A 188 -13.76 10.81 5.95
CA LYS A 188 -14.00 11.10 7.38
C LYS A 188 -12.93 10.50 8.31
N TYR A 189 -12.09 9.58 7.81
CA TYR A 189 -11.09 8.87 8.60
C TYR A 189 -9.78 9.66 8.67
N VAL A 190 -9.53 10.28 9.82
CA VAL A 190 -8.35 11.16 10.05
C VAL A 190 -7.02 10.43 9.80
N GLU A 191 -6.92 9.17 10.21
CA GLU A 191 -5.69 8.38 10.14
C GLU A 191 -5.64 7.40 8.95
N LEU A 192 -6.55 7.49 7.97
CA LEU A 192 -6.57 6.55 6.84
C LEU A 192 -5.21 6.43 6.13
N HIS A 193 -4.49 7.55 6.04
CA HIS A 193 -3.18 7.64 5.39
C HIS A 193 -2.06 6.88 6.11
N THR A 194 -2.22 6.51 7.39
CA THR A 194 -1.22 5.78 8.19
C THR A 194 -1.37 4.27 8.08
N VAL A 195 -2.45 3.79 7.45
CA VAL A 195 -2.73 2.37 7.32
C VAL A 195 -1.62 1.69 6.52
N LEU A 196 -1.12 0.59 7.08
CA LEU A 196 -0.20 -0.34 6.43
C LEU A 196 -0.94 -1.62 6.09
N VAL A 197 -0.86 -2.04 4.82
CA VAL A 197 -1.69 -3.12 4.27
C VAL A 197 -0.79 -4.24 3.72
N PRO A 198 -0.89 -5.48 4.24
CA PRO A 198 -0.22 -6.61 3.60
C PRO A 198 -0.68 -6.77 2.15
N VAL A 199 0.20 -7.24 1.26
CA VAL A 199 -0.14 -7.47 -0.16
C VAL A 199 -1.40 -8.33 -0.32
N SER A 200 -1.58 -9.37 0.51
CA SER A 200 -2.80 -10.20 0.51
C SER A 200 -4.07 -9.39 0.74
N MET A 201 -4.07 -8.55 1.78
CA MET A 201 -5.20 -7.68 2.12
C MET A 201 -5.44 -6.61 1.07
N ALA A 202 -4.39 -6.07 0.45
CA ALA A 202 -4.55 -5.12 -0.64
C ALA A 202 -5.33 -5.72 -1.82
N LEU A 203 -5.22 -7.02 -2.07
CA LEU A 203 -5.95 -7.70 -3.14
C LEU A 203 -7.37 -8.14 -2.71
N LEU A 204 -7.51 -8.60 -1.46
CA LEU A 204 -8.79 -9.09 -0.91
C LEU A 204 -9.77 -7.96 -0.55
N THR A 205 -9.28 -6.72 -0.38
CA THR A 205 -10.10 -5.59 0.04
C THR A 205 -10.83 -4.95 -1.14
N GLU A 206 -12.12 -4.68 -0.95
CA GLU A 206 -12.90 -3.79 -1.82
C GLU A 206 -12.77 -2.34 -1.32
N TYR A 207 -11.99 -1.53 -2.04
CA TYR A 207 -11.77 -0.12 -1.73
C TYR A 207 -12.90 0.76 -2.30
N ASP A 208 -14.11 0.56 -1.80
CA ASP A 208 -15.27 1.37 -2.15
C ASP A 208 -15.36 2.66 -1.30
N ARG A 209 -16.43 3.43 -1.49
CA ARG A 209 -16.65 4.67 -0.74
C ARG A 209 -16.87 4.42 0.74
N GLU A 210 -17.47 3.28 1.10
CA GLU A 210 -17.74 2.93 2.50
C GLU A 210 -16.44 2.64 3.24
N TYR A 211 -15.59 1.77 2.67
CA TYR A 211 -14.26 1.46 3.18
C TYR A 211 -13.41 2.73 3.32
N LEU A 212 -13.44 3.59 2.31
CA LEU A 212 -12.68 4.84 2.30
C LEU A 212 -13.32 5.95 3.14
N GLY A 213 -14.51 5.74 3.70
CA GLY A 213 -15.19 6.73 4.53
C GLY A 213 -15.58 8.01 3.77
N VAL A 214 -15.89 7.89 2.48
CA VAL A 214 -16.28 8.98 1.60
C VAL A 214 -17.79 9.02 1.47
N GLU A 215 -18.43 10.06 2.01
CA GLU A 215 -19.89 10.21 1.89
C GLU A 215 -20.30 10.38 0.43
N ALA A 216 -21.46 9.85 0.05
CA ALA A 216 -22.05 10.16 -1.25
C ALA A 216 -22.27 11.67 -1.32
N ALA A 217 -21.90 12.31 -2.43
CA ALA A 217 -22.20 13.72 -2.62
C ALA A 217 -23.70 13.93 -2.43
N GLN A 218 -24.09 14.67 -1.40
CA GLN A 218 -25.48 15.13 -1.30
C GLN A 218 -25.75 15.94 -2.55
N ASN A 219 -26.75 15.54 -3.34
CA ASN A 219 -27.24 16.30 -4.48
C ASN A 219 -27.69 17.69 -3.97
N SER A 220 -26.79 18.67 -3.97
CA SER A 220 -27.12 20.07 -3.78
C SER A 220 -27.54 20.66 -5.12
N CYS A 221 -28.71 20.23 -5.60
CA CYS A 221 -29.40 20.97 -6.66
C CYS A 221 -30.90 20.75 -6.54
N GLU A 222 -31.53 21.49 -5.65
CA GLU A 222 -32.87 22.03 -5.90
C GLU A 222 -32.87 23.48 -5.39
N THR A 223 -32.45 24.37 -6.29
CA THR A 223 -32.70 25.79 -6.17
C THR A 223 -34.17 26.03 -6.50
N THR A 224 -35.00 26.27 -5.48
CA THR A 224 -36.21 27.08 -5.68
C THR A 224 -36.07 28.35 -4.87
N SER A 225 -35.64 29.39 -5.58
CA SER A 225 -35.84 30.79 -5.22
C SER A 225 -37.31 31.08 -4.96
N LYS A 226 -37.65 31.63 -3.79
CA LYS A 226 -38.69 32.67 -3.70
C LYS A 226 -38.30 33.70 -2.64
N ASP A 227 -38.30 34.94 -3.11
CA ASP A 227 -38.03 36.19 -2.44
C ASP A 227 -38.97 36.52 -1.26
N GLN A 228 -38.36 37.20 -0.27
CA GLN A 228 -38.83 38.39 0.47
C GLN A 228 -40.25 38.43 1.10
N LYS A 229 -40.30 38.56 2.44
CA LYS A 229 -40.71 39.79 3.20
C LYS A 229 -41.11 39.50 4.66
N GLY A 230 -40.49 40.25 5.58
CA GLY A 230 -41.16 40.89 6.74
C GLY A 230 -41.47 40.05 7.99
N PRO A 231 -41.33 40.60 9.21
CA PRO A 231 -41.47 39.86 10.46
C PRO A 231 -42.90 39.89 11.04
N THR A 232 -43.18 38.88 11.88
CA THR A 232 -44.22 38.81 12.94
C THR A 232 -45.69 38.90 12.53
N ARG A 233 -46.44 37.83 12.83
CA ARG A 233 -47.66 37.88 13.66
C ARG A 233 -48.15 36.48 14.04
N GLU A 234 -48.11 36.24 15.34
CA GLU A 234 -48.97 35.39 16.17
C GLU A 234 -50.36 35.09 15.58
N TRP A 235 -50.77 33.81 15.58
CA TRP A 235 -52.17 33.39 15.45
C TRP A 235 -52.49 32.18 16.34
N VAL A 236 -53.18 32.54 17.43
CA VAL A 236 -54.14 31.85 18.30
C VAL A 236 -54.82 30.58 17.72
N LEU A 237 -54.90 29.55 18.58
CA LEU A 237 -55.77 28.38 18.43
C LEU A 237 -57.23 28.76 18.73
N GLY A 238 -58.15 28.39 17.84
CA GLY A 238 -59.59 28.48 18.10
C GLY A 238 -60.40 27.59 17.18
N SER A 239 -61.00 26.54 17.74
CA SER A 239 -62.18 25.88 17.19
C SER A 239 -63.05 25.39 18.35
N GLY A 240 -64.33 25.73 18.27
CA GLY A 240 -65.39 25.67 19.28
C GLY A 240 -66.09 27.04 19.26
N GLU A 241 -67.12 27.29 18.45
CA GLU A 241 -68.14 26.42 17.82
C GLU A 241 -68.34 26.72 16.33
#